data_AF-A0A077Z9U4-F1
#
_entry.id   AF-A0A077Z9U4-F1
#
_cell.length_a   1.000
_cell.length_b   1.000
_cell.length_c   1.000
_cell.angle_alpha   90.00
_cell.angle_beta   90.00
_cell.angle_gamma   90.00
#
_symmetry.space_group_name_H-M   'P 1'
#
loop_
_entity.id
_entity.type
_entity.pdbx_description
1 polymer ?
#
loop_
_entity_poly.entity_id
_entity_poly.type
_entity_poly.pdbx_seq_one_letter_code
_entity_poly.pdbx_strand_id
1 'polypeptide(L)'
;MAASQSTEAVANDLSLDERRRERRRLKIRHTNMVKKIDAHIRSSLSRSKLFSLVTELNSLTDLCLQCNDSSRSFMTTDDDLEGITKWGENLLSISAACRERVDRHLLQRADDARSVISSRSSAAAARYSRRKALEIELERFKLEHEQAEPQRQLQVTHEQERFREELEQSVLKREIDVLDEEERSI
;
A
#
# COMPACT_ATOMS: atom_id res chain seq x y z
N MET A 1 -43.93 -12.28 32.67
CA MET A 1 -42.91 -11.21 32.67
C MET A 1 -41.73 -11.70 33.50
N ALA A 2 -40.59 -12.01 32.86
CA ALA A 2 -39.38 -12.43 33.57
C ALA A 2 -38.62 -11.18 34.03
N ALA A 3 -38.50 -11.01 35.34
CA ALA A 3 -37.77 -9.90 35.93
C ALA A 3 -36.28 -10.06 35.65
N SER A 4 -35.71 -9.10 34.93
CA SER A 4 -34.27 -8.90 34.79
C SER A 4 -33.69 -8.62 36.19
N GLN A 5 -33.03 -9.60 36.80
CA GLN A 5 -32.22 -9.37 37.98
C GLN A 5 -31.07 -8.44 37.60
N SER A 6 -31.06 -7.23 38.19
CA SER A 6 -29.99 -6.26 38.05
C SER A 6 -28.67 -6.86 38.53
N THR A 7 -27.65 -6.82 37.68
CA THR A 7 -26.27 -7.22 38.00
C THR A 7 -25.64 -6.38 39.11
N GLU A 8 -26.26 -5.27 39.53
CA GLU A 8 -25.78 -4.45 40.64
C GLU A 8 -25.96 -5.13 42.01
N ALA A 9 -26.96 -5.99 42.19
CA ALA A 9 -27.22 -6.62 43.48
C ALA A 9 -26.14 -7.66 43.87
N VAL A 10 -25.47 -8.28 42.89
CA VAL A 10 -24.48 -9.34 43.14
C VAL A 10 -23.12 -8.78 43.58
N ALA A 11 -22.83 -7.51 43.29
CA ALA A 11 -21.53 -6.89 43.64
C ALA A 11 -21.38 -6.57 45.14
N ASN A 12 -22.48 -6.53 45.90
CA ASN A 12 -22.46 -6.17 47.32
C ASN A 12 -22.20 -7.35 48.27
N ASP A 13 -22.36 -8.60 47.82
CA ASP A 13 -22.21 -9.78 48.69
C ASP A 13 -20.82 -10.43 48.67
N LEU A 14 -19.86 -9.90 47.90
CA LEU A 14 -18.51 -10.46 47.87
C LEU A 14 -17.72 -10.10 49.13
N SER A 15 -17.16 -11.12 49.77
CA SER A 15 -16.18 -10.97 50.84
C SER A 15 -14.93 -10.22 50.37
N LEU A 16 -14.19 -9.63 51.32
CA LEU A 16 -12.94 -8.92 51.01
C LEU A 16 -11.94 -9.81 50.26
N ASP A 17 -11.88 -11.11 50.59
CA ASP A 17 -11.01 -12.06 49.93
C ASP A 17 -11.43 -12.36 48.49
N GLU A 18 -12.73 -12.45 48.21
CA GLU A 18 -13.24 -12.62 46.85
C GLU A 18 -12.95 -11.38 45.99
N ARG A 19 -13.13 -10.18 46.54
CA ARG A 19 -12.74 -8.92 45.87
C ARG A 19 -11.25 -8.90 45.55
N ARG A 20 -10.41 -9.31 46.50
CA ARG A 20 -8.95 -9.42 46.29
C ARG A 20 -8.60 -10.44 45.22
N ARG A 21 -9.30 -11.59 45.15
CA ARG A 21 -9.11 -12.59 44.09
C ARG A 21 -9.53 -12.06 42.73
N GLU A 22 -10.69 -11.41 42.64
CA GLU A 22 -11.18 -10.83 41.39
C GLU A 22 -10.27 -9.70 40.89
N ARG A 23 -9.79 -8.83 41.79
CA ARG A 23 -8.78 -7.81 41.47
C ARG A 23 -7.52 -8.42 40.85
N ARG A 24 -7.00 -9.53 41.40
CA ARG A 24 -5.84 -10.25 40.82
C ARG A 24 -6.17 -10.83 39.45
N ARG A 25 -7.34 -11.44 39.29
CA ARG A 25 -7.81 -12.01 38.01
C ARG A 25 -7.91 -10.95 36.93
N LEU A 26 -8.56 -9.83 37.23
CA LEU A 26 -8.72 -8.69 36.32
C LEU A 26 -7.38 -8.09 35.94
N LYS A 27 -6.46 -7.90 36.91
CA LYS A 27 -5.10 -7.43 36.64
C LYS A 27 -4.35 -8.32 35.65
N ILE A 28 -4.42 -9.65 35.81
CA ILE A 28 -3.78 -10.61 34.91
C ILE A 28 -4.41 -10.53 33.51
N ARG A 29 -5.74 -10.49 33.43
CA ARG A 29 -6.45 -10.35 32.15
C ARG A 29 -6.07 -9.05 31.43
N HIS A 30 -6.01 -7.94 32.15
CA HIS A 30 -5.67 -6.62 31.60
C HIS A 30 -4.25 -6.62 31.04
N THR A 31 -3.31 -7.14 31.82
CA THR A 31 -1.91 -7.32 31.39
C THR A 31 -1.79 -8.20 30.14
N ASN A 32 -2.53 -9.32 30.10
CA ASN A 32 -2.53 -10.21 28.94
C ASN A 32 -3.16 -9.56 27.71
N MET A 33 -4.17 -8.72 27.89
CA MET A 33 -4.79 -7.97 26.78
C MET A 33 -3.82 -6.97 26.17
N VAL A 34 -3.11 -6.20 27.00
CA VAL A 34 -2.07 -5.27 26.54
C VAL A 34 -0.98 -6.02 25.76
N LYS A 35 -0.51 -7.16 26.27
CA LYS A 35 0.47 -8.01 25.56
C LYS A 35 -0.05 -8.52 24.21
N LYS A 36 -1.33 -8.89 24.12
CA LYS A 36 -1.96 -9.31 22.85
C LYS A 36 -1.99 -8.16 21.85
N ILE A 37 -2.32 -6.95 22.28
CA ILE A 37 -2.30 -5.76 21.42
C ILE A 37 -0.88 -5.46 20.93
N ASP A 38 0.12 -5.47 21.82
CA ASP A 38 1.52 -5.22 21.44
C ASP A 38 2.06 -6.32 20.50
N ALA A 39 1.64 -7.58 20.68
CA ALA A 39 1.95 -8.65 19.73
C ALA A 39 1.30 -8.40 18.36
N HIS A 40 0.04 -7.96 18.35
CA HIS A 40 -0.71 -7.66 17.13
C HIS A 40 -0.12 -6.51 16.32
N ILE A 41 0.32 -5.45 17.00
CA ILE A 41 1.04 -4.31 16.40
C ILE A 41 2.32 -4.80 15.71
N ARG A 42 3.10 -5.67 16.39
CA ARG A 42 4.35 -6.22 15.84
C ARG A 42 4.13 -7.17 14.67
N SER A 43 3.08 -8.00 14.72
CA SER A 43 2.79 -8.98 13.67
C SER A 43 1.97 -8.41 12.49
N SER A 44 1.66 -7.10 12.48
CA SER A 44 0.97 -6.41 11.39
C SER A 44 -0.39 -7.00 11.01
N LEU A 45 -1.11 -7.55 11.98
CA LEU A 45 -2.42 -8.17 11.77
C LEU A 45 -3.51 -7.13 11.41
N SER A 46 -4.70 -7.62 11.05
CA SER A 46 -5.79 -6.79 10.50
C SER A 46 -6.22 -5.64 11.40
N ARG A 47 -6.59 -4.51 10.78
CA ARG A 47 -7.13 -3.33 11.47
C ARG A 47 -8.40 -3.66 12.28
N SER A 48 -9.27 -4.51 11.73
CA SER A 48 -10.51 -4.94 12.40
C SER A 48 -10.23 -5.71 13.70
N LYS A 49 -9.24 -6.59 13.69
CA LYS A 49 -8.86 -7.35 14.88
C LYS A 49 -8.18 -6.45 15.91
N LEU A 50 -7.36 -5.48 15.50
CA LEU A 50 -6.77 -4.50 16.40
C LEU A 50 -7.85 -3.68 17.11
N PHE A 51 -8.85 -3.20 16.36
CA PHE A 51 -9.99 -2.48 16.91
C PHE A 51 -10.76 -3.32 17.94
N SER A 52 -11.05 -4.59 17.61
CA SER A 52 -11.72 -5.52 18.52
C SER A 52 -10.94 -5.70 19.84
N LEU A 53 -9.61 -5.81 19.79
CA LEU A 53 -8.78 -5.94 20.98
C LEU A 53 -8.77 -4.67 21.84
N VAL A 54 -8.73 -3.49 21.21
CA VAL A 54 -8.82 -2.20 21.94
C VAL A 54 -10.17 -2.04 22.61
N THR A 55 -11.26 -2.42 21.95
CA THR A 55 -12.60 -2.43 22.56
C THR A 55 -12.62 -3.35 23.78
N GLU A 56 -12.07 -4.56 23.68
CA GLU A 56 -11.98 -5.49 24.80
C GLU A 56 -11.11 -4.93 25.96
N LEU A 57 -10.00 -4.26 25.65
CA LEU A 57 -9.17 -3.57 26.64
C LEU A 57 -9.94 -2.48 27.38
N ASN A 58 -10.75 -1.68 26.67
CA ASN A 58 -11.54 -0.62 27.28
C ASN A 58 -12.58 -1.22 28.24
N SER A 59 -13.37 -2.21 27.80
CA SER A 59 -14.34 -2.90 28.66
C SER A 59 -13.68 -3.54 29.89
N LEU A 60 -12.49 -4.11 29.71
CA LEU A 60 -11.75 -4.71 30.81
C LEU A 60 -11.17 -3.65 31.77
N THR A 61 -10.78 -2.48 31.26
CA THR A 61 -10.34 -1.34 32.09
C THR A 61 -11.51 -0.86 32.95
N ASP A 62 -12.71 -0.75 32.38
CA ASP A 62 -13.92 -0.36 33.12
C ASP A 62 -14.25 -1.36 34.23
N LEU A 63 -14.20 -2.67 33.93
CA LEU A 63 -14.38 -3.71 34.94
C LEU A 63 -13.34 -3.64 36.07
N CYS A 64 -12.09 -3.32 35.74
CA CYS A 64 -11.04 -3.13 36.76
C CYS A 64 -11.34 -1.94 37.66
N LEU A 65 -11.81 -0.82 37.09
CA LEU A 65 -12.15 0.39 37.84
C LEU A 65 -13.36 0.15 38.75
N GLN A 66 -14.41 -0.51 38.25
CA GLN A 66 -15.56 -0.91 39.06
C GLN A 66 -15.15 -1.80 40.23
N CYS A 67 -14.26 -2.78 40.00
CA CYS A 67 -13.71 -3.62 41.07
C CYS A 67 -12.90 -2.79 42.08
N ASN A 68 -12.18 -1.78 41.61
CA ASN A 68 -11.42 -0.88 42.46
C ASN A 68 -12.31 -0.01 43.35
N ASP A 69 -13.35 0.60 42.76
CA ASP A 69 -14.30 1.45 43.46
C ASP A 69 -15.11 0.64 44.48
N SER A 70 -15.51 -0.57 44.12
CA SER A 70 -16.14 -1.51 45.04
C SER A 70 -15.19 -1.91 46.17
N SER A 71 -13.88 -2.00 45.94
CA SER A 71 -12.92 -2.28 47.02
C SER A 71 -12.76 -1.07 47.96
N ARG A 72 -12.83 0.16 47.42
CA ARG A 72 -12.65 1.41 48.18
C ARG A 72 -13.68 1.55 49.29
N SER A 73 -14.90 1.06 49.11
CA SER A 73 -15.96 1.13 50.13
C SER A 73 -15.73 0.24 51.37
N PHE A 74 -14.74 -0.66 51.33
CA PHE A 74 -14.41 -1.58 52.43
C PHE A 74 -13.10 -1.24 53.13
N MET A 75 -12.33 -0.27 52.63
CA MET A 75 -11.03 0.07 53.19
C MET A 75 -11.21 1.10 54.31
N THR A 76 -10.51 0.87 55.43
CA THR A 76 -10.54 1.73 56.61
C THR A 76 -9.21 2.43 56.89
N THR A 77 -8.14 2.04 56.18
CA THR A 77 -6.80 2.58 56.38
C THR A 77 -6.38 3.43 55.18
N ASP A 78 -5.60 4.48 55.44
CA ASP A 78 -5.07 5.36 54.39
C ASP A 78 -4.13 4.59 53.44
N ASP A 79 -3.33 3.66 53.94
CA ASP A 79 -2.43 2.81 53.14
C ASP A 79 -3.20 1.95 52.11
N ASP A 80 -4.33 1.39 52.53
CA ASP A 80 -5.19 0.60 51.64
C ASP A 80 -5.82 1.49 50.55
N LEU A 81 -6.24 2.70 50.91
CA LEU A 81 -6.80 3.69 49.98
C LEU A 81 -5.76 4.17 48.96
N GLU A 82 -4.52 4.38 49.39
CA GLU A 82 -3.40 4.72 48.50
C GLU A 82 -3.12 3.59 47.51
N GLY A 83 -3.05 2.34 47.99
CA GLY A 83 -2.81 1.16 47.14
C GLY A 83 -3.92 0.87 46.13
N ILE A 84 -5.18 1.19 46.46
CA ILE A 84 -6.33 1.16 45.54
C ILE A 84 -6.17 2.26 44.48
N THR A 85 -5.91 3.49 44.92
CA THR A 85 -5.82 4.66 44.03
C THR A 85 -4.69 4.51 43.02
N LYS A 86 -3.49 4.15 43.49
CA LYS A 86 -2.32 3.90 42.65
C LYS A 86 -2.55 2.81 41.60
N TRP A 87 -3.32 1.76 41.93
CA TRP A 87 -3.64 0.74 40.94
C TRP A 87 -4.59 1.25 39.87
N GLY A 88 -5.61 2.03 40.24
CA GLY A 88 -6.51 2.69 39.30
C GLY A 88 -5.79 3.61 38.32
N GLU A 89 -4.88 4.45 38.83
CA GLU A 89 -4.03 5.32 38.02
C GLU A 89 -3.14 4.54 37.06
N ASN A 90 -2.50 3.47 37.55
CA ASN A 90 -1.67 2.60 36.71
C ASN A 90 -2.47 1.93 35.60
N LEU A 91 -3.69 1.46 35.88
CA LEU A 91 -4.57 0.88 34.86
C LEU A 91 -4.90 1.89 33.76
N LEU A 92 -5.28 3.11 34.14
CA LEU A 92 -5.60 4.18 33.20
C LEU A 92 -4.39 4.59 32.36
N SER A 93 -3.22 4.73 33.00
CA SER A 93 -1.96 5.06 32.34
C SER A 93 -1.55 3.99 31.32
N ILE A 94 -1.62 2.71 31.70
CA ILE A 94 -1.31 1.60 30.79
C ILE A 94 -2.29 1.55 29.62
N SER A 95 -3.59 1.70 29.88
CA SER A 95 -4.61 1.70 28.82
C SER A 95 -4.44 2.89 27.87
N ALA A 96 -4.12 4.07 28.38
CA ALA A 96 -3.83 5.26 27.57
C ALA A 96 -2.58 5.06 26.70
N ALA A 97 -1.47 4.59 27.28
CA ALA A 97 -0.24 4.30 26.54
C ALA A 97 -0.45 3.21 25.47
N CYS A 98 -1.30 2.21 25.77
CA CYS A 98 -1.65 1.18 24.80
C CYS A 98 -2.44 1.75 23.61
N ARG A 99 -3.43 2.62 23.86
CA ARG A 99 -4.20 3.29 22.79
C ARG A 99 -3.31 4.17 21.93
N GLU A 100 -2.42 4.94 22.55
CA GLU A 100 -1.50 5.80 21.82
C GLU A 100 -0.58 4.99 20.88
N ARG A 101 -0.08 3.82 21.33
CA ARG A 101 0.69 2.91 20.46
C ARG A 101 -0.14 2.39 19.28
N VAL A 102 -1.41 2.07 19.51
CA VAL A 102 -2.33 1.64 18.44
C VAL A 102 -2.55 2.76 17.43
N ASP A 103 -2.83 3.98 17.90
CA ASP A 103 -3.09 5.12 17.03
C ASP A 103 -1.87 5.46 16.17
N ARG A 104 -0.68 5.48 16.79
CA ARG A 104 0.59 5.67 16.07
C ARG A 104 0.80 4.59 14.99
N HIS A 105 0.53 3.32 15.31
CA HIS A 105 0.63 2.23 14.34
C HIS A 105 -0.35 2.40 13.16
N LEU A 106 -1.59 2.81 13.43
CA LEU A 106 -2.59 3.04 12.39
C LEU A 106 -2.24 4.23 11.48
N LEU A 107 -1.72 5.31 12.06
CA LEU A 107 -1.24 6.48 11.31
C LEU A 107 -0.05 6.12 10.42
N GLN A 108 0.94 5.42 10.95
CA GLN A 108 2.11 4.97 10.19
C GLN A 108 1.70 4.12 8.98
N ARG A 109 0.78 3.16 9.17
CA ARG A 109 0.26 2.36 8.06
C ARG A 109 -0.51 3.17 7.01
N ALA A 110 -1.20 4.22 7.44
CA ALA A 110 -1.89 5.12 6.52
C ALA A 110 -0.90 5.96 5.69
N ASP A 111 0.18 6.43 6.31
CA ASP A 111 1.24 7.18 5.63
C ASP A 111 2.05 6.28 4.68
N ASP A 112 2.35 5.04 5.08
CA ASP A 112 2.98 4.03 4.20
C ASP A 112 2.09 3.76 2.98
N ALA A 113 0.78 3.56 3.20
CA ALA A 113 -0.17 3.38 2.10
C ALA A 113 -0.24 4.60 1.18
N ARG A 114 -0.26 5.82 1.74
CA ARG A 114 -0.23 7.07 0.98
C ARG A 114 1.07 7.21 0.19
N SER A 115 2.21 6.86 0.77
CA SER A 115 3.52 6.86 0.12
C SER A 115 3.58 5.88 -1.06
N VAL A 116 3.06 4.65 -0.87
CA VAL A 116 2.96 3.64 -1.93
C VAL A 116 2.02 4.11 -3.05
N ILE A 117 0.86 4.68 -2.71
CA ILE A 117 -0.09 5.23 -3.70
C ILE A 117 0.56 6.38 -4.46
N SER A 118 1.19 7.33 -3.76
CA SER A 118 1.89 8.46 -4.37
C SER A 118 3.00 8.00 -5.31
N SER A 119 3.81 7.02 -4.88
CA SER A 119 4.86 6.41 -5.70
C SER A 119 4.30 5.71 -6.94
N ARG A 120 3.19 4.98 -6.80
CA ARG A 120 2.50 4.33 -7.92
C ARG A 120 1.89 5.34 -8.89
N SER A 121 1.27 6.39 -8.39
CA SER A 121 0.72 7.48 -9.19
C SER A 121 1.82 8.22 -9.94
N SER A 122 2.94 8.53 -9.29
CA SER A 122 4.15 9.09 -9.93
C SER A 122 4.68 8.17 -11.02
N ALA A 123 4.84 6.89 -10.74
CA ALA A 123 5.30 5.91 -11.73
C ALA A 123 4.31 5.73 -12.89
N ALA A 124 3.00 5.85 -12.65
CA ALA A 124 1.98 5.85 -13.69
C ALA A 124 2.05 7.12 -14.55
N ALA A 125 2.20 8.30 -13.92
CA ALA A 125 2.36 9.57 -14.61
C ALA A 125 3.64 9.60 -15.47
N ALA A 126 4.75 9.06 -14.96
CA ALA A 126 6.00 8.91 -15.71
C ALA A 126 5.85 7.98 -16.91
N ARG A 127 5.15 6.85 -16.76
CA ARG A 127 4.83 5.94 -17.88
C ARG A 127 3.94 6.60 -18.93
N TYR A 128 2.92 7.33 -18.49
CA TYR A 128 2.03 8.06 -19.40
C TYR A 128 2.79 9.14 -20.18
N SER A 129 3.65 9.91 -19.50
CA SER A 129 4.47 10.94 -20.14
C SER A 129 5.45 10.34 -21.14
N ARG A 130 6.12 9.23 -20.79
CA ARG A 130 7.00 8.49 -21.70
C ARG A 130 6.25 7.95 -22.92
N ARG A 131 5.05 7.39 -22.72
CA ARG A 131 4.20 6.91 -23.81
C ARG A 131 3.84 8.05 -24.76
N LYS A 132 3.41 9.19 -24.24
CA LYS A 132 3.07 10.37 -25.04
C LYS A 132 4.27 10.90 -25.82
N ALA A 133 5.46 10.89 -25.23
CA ALA A 133 6.70 11.28 -25.92
C ALA A 133 7.01 10.34 -27.10
N LEU A 134 6.87 9.02 -26.90
CA LEU A 134 7.06 8.03 -27.96
C LEU A 134 5.99 8.12 -29.06
N GLU A 135 4.75 8.45 -28.71
CA GLU A 135 3.68 8.70 -29.69
C GLU A 135 4.02 9.90 -30.58
N ILE A 136 4.50 11.01 -29.99
CA ILE A 136 4.96 12.19 -30.75
C ILE A 136 6.18 11.85 -31.63
N GLU A 137 7.14 11.09 -31.11
CA GLU A 137 8.32 10.67 -31.87
C GLU A 137 7.93 9.77 -33.06
N LEU A 138 7.01 8.83 -32.84
CA LEU A 138 6.47 7.98 -33.90
C LEU A 138 5.76 8.80 -34.99
N GLU A 139 4.96 9.80 -34.60
CA GLU A 139 4.30 10.70 -35.55
C GLU A 139 5.33 11.48 -36.40
N ARG A 140 6.42 11.96 -35.79
CA ARG A 140 7.52 12.62 -36.51
C ARG A 140 8.20 11.67 -37.49
N PHE A 141 8.53 10.46 -37.06
CA PHE A 141 9.16 9.45 -37.93
C PHE A 141 8.26 9.09 -39.12
N LYS A 142 6.94 8.99 -38.93
CA LYS A 142 6.00 8.75 -40.03
C LYS A 142 6.02 9.90 -41.03
N LEU A 143 6.00 11.14 -40.55
CA LEU A 143 6.05 12.33 -41.42
C LEU A 143 7.36 12.41 -42.22
N GLU A 144 8.50 12.16 -41.56
CA GLU A 144 9.81 12.09 -42.21
C GLU A 144 9.86 10.99 -43.27
N HIS A 145 9.30 9.82 -42.96
CA HIS A 145 9.21 8.70 -43.90
C HIS A 145 8.35 9.05 -45.12
N GLU A 146 7.17 9.63 -44.91
CA GLU A 146 6.26 10.06 -45.98
C GLU A 146 6.90 11.13 -46.89
N GLN A 147 7.73 12.02 -46.34
CA GLN A 147 8.46 13.02 -47.14
C GLN A 147 9.63 12.41 -47.92
N ALA A 148 10.32 11.41 -47.36
CA ALA A 148 11.45 10.75 -48.00
C ALA A 148 11.04 9.70 -49.05
N GLU A 149 9.83 9.14 -48.95
CA GLU A 149 9.32 8.13 -49.90
C GLU A 149 9.33 8.60 -51.36
N PRO A 150 8.77 9.77 -51.73
CA PRO A 150 8.81 10.26 -53.10
C PRO A 150 10.24 10.44 -53.63
N GLN A 151 11.16 10.95 -52.80
CA GLN A 151 12.56 11.12 -53.21
C GLN A 151 13.25 9.78 -53.44
N ARG A 152 13.01 8.79 -52.56
CA ARG A 152 13.51 7.42 -52.74
C ARG A 152 12.94 6.78 -54.00
N GLN A 153 11.65 6.93 -54.27
CA GLN A 153 11.01 6.43 -55.48
C GLN A 153 11.60 7.07 -56.74
N LEU A 154 11.80 8.40 -56.73
CA LEU A 154 12.44 9.14 -57.83
C LEU A 154 13.88 8.66 -58.08
N GLN A 155 14.64 8.42 -57.02
CA GLN A 155 16.01 7.90 -57.14
C GLN A 155 16.00 6.50 -57.75
N VAL A 156 15.10 5.62 -57.31
CA VAL A 156 14.94 4.27 -57.86
C VAL A 156 14.53 4.32 -59.34
N THR A 157 13.61 5.21 -59.73
CA THR A 157 13.22 5.35 -61.15
C THR A 157 14.38 5.86 -62.01
N HIS A 158 15.14 6.84 -61.53
CA HIS A 158 16.31 7.36 -62.24
C HIS A 158 17.42 6.31 -62.39
N GLU A 159 17.65 5.48 -61.36
CA GLU A 159 18.59 4.35 -61.46
C GLU A 159 18.13 3.30 -62.47
N GLN A 160 16.83 3.03 -62.56
CA GLN A 160 16.26 2.11 -63.57
C GLN A 160 16.36 2.67 -64.99
N GLU A 161 16.13 3.97 -65.20
CA GLU A 161 16.26 4.62 -66.51
C GLU A 161 17.72 4.57 -66.99
N ARG A 162 18.68 4.96 -66.13
CA ARG A 162 20.10 4.83 -66.47
C ARG A 162 20.50 3.41 -66.84
N PHE A 163 20.02 2.42 -66.09
CA PHE A 163 20.31 1.02 -66.40
C PHE A 163 19.73 0.59 -67.76
N ARG A 164 18.55 1.10 -68.15
CA ARG A 164 17.98 0.84 -69.48
C ARG A 164 18.80 1.50 -70.59
N GLU A 165 19.18 2.76 -70.41
CA GLU A 165 20.02 3.49 -71.37
C GLU A 165 21.38 2.79 -71.58
N GLU A 166 22.02 2.32 -70.50
CA GLU A 166 23.27 1.54 -70.57
C GLU A 166 23.08 0.23 -71.34
N LEU A 167 21.94 -0.44 -71.17
CA LEU A 167 21.60 -1.66 -71.89
C LEU A 167 21.37 -1.39 -73.39
N GLU A 168 20.61 -0.33 -73.72
CA GLU A 168 20.35 0.09 -75.10
C GLU A 168 21.63 0.50 -75.82
N GLN A 169 22.50 1.27 -75.18
CA GLN A 169 23.83 1.61 -75.72
C GLN A 169 24.68 0.38 -75.96
N SER A 170 24.63 -0.60 -75.05
CA SER A 170 25.36 -1.86 -75.20
C SER A 170 24.84 -2.70 -76.38
N VAL A 171 23.54 -2.67 -76.65
CA VAL A 171 22.92 -3.34 -77.81
C VAL A 171 23.29 -2.63 -79.11
N LEU A 172 23.10 -1.31 -79.17
CA LEU A 172 23.47 -0.49 -80.34
C LEU A 172 24.95 -0.64 -80.70
N LYS A 173 25.83 -0.67 -79.68
CA LYS A 173 27.26 -0.92 -79.91
C LYS A 173 27.52 -2.26 -80.57
N ARG A 174 26.84 -3.33 -80.12
CA ARG A 174 26.95 -4.65 -80.77
C ARG A 174 26.41 -4.66 -82.19
N GLU A 175 25.30 -3.97 -82.46
CA GLU A 175 24.74 -3.87 -83.81
C GLU A 175 25.68 -3.13 -84.77
N ILE A 176 26.32 -2.05 -84.31
CA ILE A 176 27.34 -1.32 -85.08
C ILE A 176 28.56 -2.22 -85.34
N ASP A 177 29.07 -2.90 -84.31
CA ASP A 177 30.21 -3.81 -84.46
C ASP A 177 29.95 -4.91 -85.51
N VAL A 178 28.71 -5.45 -85.58
CA VAL A 178 28.29 -6.43 -86.59
C VAL A 178 28.24 -5.81 -87.99
N LEU A 179 27.67 -4.62 -88.15
CA LEU A 179 27.62 -3.93 -89.45
C LEU A 179 29.01 -3.58 -89.97
N ASP A 180 29.93 -3.14 -89.10
CA ASP A 180 31.32 -2.87 -89.43
C ASP A 180 32.06 -4.14 -89.87
N GLU A 181 31.75 -5.31 -89.27
CA GLU A 181 32.28 -6.61 -89.70
C GLU A 181 31.73 -7.04 -91.07
N GLU A 182 30.44 -6.81 -91.33
CA GLU A 182 29.82 -7.08 -92.63
C GLU A 182 30.39 -6.19 -93.73
N GLU A 183 30.59 -4.88 -93.49
CA GLU A 183 31.17 -3.94 -94.46
C GLU A 183 32.62 -4.31 -94.79
N ARG A 184 33.40 -4.79 -93.82
CA ARG A 184 34.77 -5.28 -94.05
C ARG A 184 34.83 -6.61 -94.82
N SER A 185 33.71 -7.31 -94.94
CA SER A 185 33.62 -8.61 -95.61
C SER A 185 33.19 -8.51 -97.08
N ILE A 186 32.96 -7.29 -97.60
CA ILE A 186 32.64 -6.96 -99.00
C ILE A 186 33.89 -6.45 -99.71
#